data_AF-A0A3M2B5E8-F1
#
_entry.id   AF-A0A3M2B5E8-F1
#
_cell.length_a   1.000
_cell.length_b   1.000
_cell.length_c   1.000
_cell.angle_alpha   90.00
_cell.angle_beta   90.00
_cell.angle_gamma   90.00
#
_symmetry.space_group_name_H-M   'P 1'
#
loop_
_entity.id
_entity.type
_entity.pdbx_description
1 polymer ?
#
loop_
_entity_poly.entity_id
_entity_poly.type
_entity_poly.pdbx_seq_one_letter_code
_entity_poly.pdbx_strand_id
1 'polypeptide(L)'
;FSLNEIHGILKDSEKGRSPCAHVRSLMKHKIDVNRKKIQSMQQSLERMQAALEQWESMPDGIPDGHSICSLIESTIFLEDNP
;
A
#
# COMPACT_ATOMS: atom_id res chain seq x y z
N PHE A 1 12.75 -2.94 -12.03
CA PHE A 1 12.45 -2.28 -13.32
C PHE A 1 11.58 -3.21 -14.14
N SER A 2 10.64 -2.68 -14.91
CA SER A 2 9.89 -3.49 -15.87
C SER A 2 10.78 -3.79 -17.07
N LEU A 3 10.42 -4.83 -17.83
CA LEU A 3 11.15 -5.19 -19.05
C LEU A 3 11.16 -4.03 -20.07
N ASN A 4 10.09 -3.25 -20.15
CA ASN A 4 10.02 -2.06 -21.01
C ASN A 4 11.02 -0.97 -20.59
N GLU A 5 11.16 -0.71 -19.29
CA GLU A 5 12.13 0.27 -18.78
C GLU A 5 13.57 -0.18 -19.07
N ILE A 6 13.86 -1.48 -18.88
CA ILE A 6 15.18 -2.06 -19.18
C ILE A 6 15.48 -1.97 -20.68
N HIS A 7 14.51 -2.28 -21.53
CA HIS A 7 14.66 -2.15 -22.98
C HIS A 7 14.97 -0.70 -23.40
N GLY A 8 14.30 0.28 -22.79
CA GLY A 8 14.57 1.70 -23.01
C GLY A 8 16.00 2.11 -22.63
N ILE A 9 16.51 1.59 -21.51
CA ILE A 9 17.88 1.82 -21.04
C ILE A 9 18.91 1.24 -22.01
N LEU A 10 18.69 0.00 -22.49
CA LEU A 10 19.60 -0.68 -23.41
C LEU A 10 19.69 0.04 -24.77
N LYS A 11 18.56 0.55 -25.27
CA LYS A 11 18.50 1.31 -26.53
C LYS A 11 19.34 2.59 -26.53
N ASP A 12 19.57 3.21 -25.37
CA ASP A 12 20.44 4.38 -25.27
C ASP A 12 21.92 3.99 -25.37
N SER A 13 22.31 2.87 -24.75
CA SER A 13 23.66 2.29 -24.87
C SER A 13 23.97 1.85 -26.30
N GLU A 14 23.01 1.20 -26.99
CA GLU A 14 23.14 0.78 -28.39
C GLU A 14 23.39 1.97 -29.34
N LYS A 15 22.98 3.18 -28.96
CA LYS A 15 23.19 4.43 -29.71
C LYS A 15 24.48 5.16 -29.30
N GLY A 16 25.34 4.53 -28.50
CA GLY A 16 26.59 5.12 -28.01
C GLY A 16 26.40 6.25 -26.99
N ARG A 17 25.19 6.40 -26.42
CA ARG A 17 24.90 7.40 -25.39
C ARG A 17 24.96 6.76 -24.02
N SER A 18 25.39 7.52 -23.02
CA SER A 18 25.34 7.05 -21.64
C SER A 18 23.88 6.93 -21.16
N PRO A 19 23.40 5.76 -20.73
CA PRO A 19 22.05 5.60 -20.20
C PRO A 19 21.88 6.20 -18.80
N CYS A 20 22.97 6.69 -18.17
CA CYS A 20 22.97 7.14 -16.77
C CYS A 20 21.95 8.26 -16.50
N ALA A 21 21.71 9.17 -17.44
CA ALA A 21 20.70 10.22 -17.30
C ALA A 21 19.27 9.64 -17.26
N HIS A 22 18.99 8.68 -18.14
CA HIS A 22 17.71 7.98 -18.21
C HIS A 22 17.46 7.14 -16.96
N VAL A 23 18.45 6.33 -16.54
CA VAL A 23 18.38 5.54 -15.30
C VAL A 23 18.12 6.43 -14.08
N ARG A 24 18.81 7.58 -13.98
CA ARG A 24 18.61 8.53 -12.88
C ARG A 24 17.19 9.10 -12.86
N SER A 25 16.63 9.41 -14.03
CA SER A 25 15.24 9.87 -14.14
C SER A 25 14.24 8.81 -13.68
N LEU A 26 14.39 7.56 -14.16
CA LEU A 26 13.55 6.44 -13.76
C LEU A 26 13.65 6.16 -12.26
N MET A 27 14.85 6.27 -11.67
CA MET A 27 15.02 6.08 -10.23
C MET A 27 14.28 7.14 -9.42
N LYS A 28 14.37 8.43 -9.81
CA LYS A 28 13.61 9.51 -9.16
C LYS A 28 12.11 9.23 -9.19
N HIS A 29 11.59 8.90 -10.36
CA HIS A 29 10.16 8.59 -10.52
C HIS A 29 9.73 7.43 -9.62
N LYS A 30 10.53 6.36 -9.55
CA LYS A 30 10.24 5.21 -8.70
C LYS A 30 10.28 5.52 -7.23
N ILE A 31 11.23 6.33 -6.79
CA ILE A 31 11.29 6.78 -5.40
C ILE A 31 9.97 7.45 -5.03
N ASP A 32 9.44 8.34 -5.88
CA ASP A 32 8.19 9.04 -5.61
C ASP A 32 6.96 8.12 -5.63
N VAL A 33 6.90 7.19 -6.58
CA VAL A 33 5.85 6.16 -6.62
C VAL A 33 5.88 5.30 -5.35
N ASN A 34 7.06 4.84 -4.93
CA ASN A 34 7.20 4.02 -3.73
C ASN A 34 6.87 4.79 -2.46
N ARG A 35 7.23 6.07 -2.36
CA ARG A 35 6.82 6.92 -1.23
C ARG A 35 5.31 6.98 -1.07
N LYS A 36 4.57 7.18 -2.16
CA LYS A 36 3.10 7.18 -2.14
C LYS A 36 2.53 5.83 -1.71
N LYS A 37 3.10 4.73 -2.22
CA LYS A 37 2.69 3.38 -1.85
C LYS A 37 2.95 3.10 -0.36
N ILE A 38 4.12 3.48 0.15
CA ILE A 38 4.47 3.34 1.57
C ILE A 38 3.48 4.13 2.43
N GLN A 39 3.18 5.39 2.06
CA GLN A 39 2.22 6.21 2.79
C GLN A 39 0.83 5.56 2.86
N SER A 40 0.34 5.03 1.73
CA SER A 40 -0.94 4.33 1.71
C SER A 40 -0.93 3.06 2.58
N MET A 41 0.17 2.29 2.55
CA MET A 41 0.34 1.11 3.39
C MET A 41 0.40 1.46 4.88
N GLN A 42 1.07 2.56 5.25
CA GLN A 42 1.13 3.07 6.61
C GLN A 42 -0.26 3.48 7.12
N GLN A 43 -1.03 4.21 6.33
CA GLN A 43 -2.41 4.58 6.69
C GLN A 43 -3.30 3.35 6.88
N SER A 44 -3.15 2.33 6.03
CA SER A 44 -3.88 1.07 6.21
C SER A 44 -3.47 0.36 7.50
N LEU A 45 -2.18 0.35 7.82
CA LEU A 45 -1.67 -0.24 9.06
C LEU A 45 -2.21 0.50 10.29
N GLU A 46 -2.20 1.84 10.28
CA GLU A 46 -2.75 2.68 11.36
C GLU A 46 -4.23 2.35 11.62
N ARG A 47 -5.03 2.19 10.56
CA ARG A 47 -6.44 1.78 10.69
C ARG A 47 -6.59 0.39 11.32
N MET A 48 -5.77 -0.57 10.89
CA MET A 48 -5.79 -1.93 11.48
C MET A 48 -5.39 -1.90 12.96
N GLN A 49 -4.39 -1.10 13.33
CA GLN A 49 -3.95 -0.94 14.72
C GLN A 49 -5.03 -0.29 15.57
N ALA A 50 -5.66 0.78 15.09
CA ALA A 50 -6.75 1.43 15.80
C ALA A 50 -7.97 0.51 15.97
N ALA A 51 -8.28 -0.33 14.97
CA ALA A 51 -9.33 -1.34 15.10
C ALA A 51 -8.98 -2.38 16.18
N LEU A 52 -7.72 -2.86 16.20
CA LEU A 52 -7.26 -3.81 17.19
C LEU A 52 -7.30 -3.25 18.62
N GLU A 53 -6.84 -2.01 18.83
CA GLU A 53 -6.92 -1.34 20.15
C GLU A 53 -8.37 -1.22 20.65
N GLN A 54 -9.31 -0.91 19.77
CA GLN A 54 -10.73 -0.87 20.11
C GLN A 54 -11.23 -2.27 20.54
N TRP A 55 -10.82 -3.31 19.82
CA TRP A 55 -11.23 -4.68 20.07
C TRP A 55 -10.66 -5.28 21.34
N GLU A 56 -9.46 -4.89 21.77
CA GLU A 56 -8.87 -5.38 23.04
C GLU A 56 -9.74 -5.06 24.26
N SER A 57 -10.58 -4.02 24.17
CA SER A 57 -11.53 -3.64 25.23
C SER A 57 -12.90 -4.31 25.10
N MET A 58 -13.17 -5.02 24.00
CA MET A 58 -14.45 -5.67 23.75
C MET A 58 -14.44 -7.11 24.28
N PRO A 59 -15.50 -7.56 24.97
CA PRO A 59 -15.62 -8.95 25.35
C PRO A 59 -15.77 -9.83 24.11
N ASP A 60 -15.17 -11.01 24.13
CA ASP A 60 -15.37 -12.02 23.09
C ASP A 60 -16.89 -12.33 22.99
N GLY A 61 -17.50 -11.90 21.89
CA GLY A 61 -18.90 -12.19 21.60
C GLY A 61 -19.05 -13.62 21.08
N ILE A 62 -19.86 -14.44 21.76
CA ILE A 62 -20.28 -15.75 21.23
C ILE A 62 -21.35 -15.49 20.15
N PRO A 63 -21.15 -15.91 18.89
CA PRO A 63 -22.15 -15.75 17.84
C PRO A 63 -23.45 -16.49 18.22
N ASP A 64 -24.55 -15.76 18.40
CA ASP A 64 -25.86 -16.29 18.82
C ASP A 64 -26.81 -16.57 17.65
N GLY A 65 -26.31 -16.45 16.41
CA GLY A 65 -27.09 -16.64 15.18
C GLY A 65 -27.63 -15.34 14.57
N HIS A 66 -27.52 -14.20 15.27
CA HIS A 66 -27.83 -12.88 14.71
C HIS A 66 -26.59 -12.01 14.44
N SER A 67 -25.45 -12.35 15.04
CA SER A 67 -24.17 -11.65 14.86
C SER A 67 -23.06 -12.66 14.53
N ILE A 68 -22.23 -12.37 13.53
CA ILE A 68 -21.10 -13.22 13.10
C ILE A 68 -19.90 -13.00 14.01
N CYS A 69 -19.56 -11.73 14.30
CA CYS A 69 -18.49 -11.34 15.21
C CYS A 69 -18.56 -9.84 15.46
N SER A 70 -18.66 -9.43 16.73
CA SER A 70 -18.73 -8.02 17.13
C SER A 70 -17.50 -7.20 16.66
N LEU A 71 -16.34 -7.85 16.51
CA LEU A 71 -15.12 -7.20 16.02
C LEU A 71 -15.22 -6.87 14.52
N ILE A 72 -15.62 -7.86 13.70
CA ILE A 72 -15.76 -7.70 12.24
C ILE A 72 -16.85 -6.67 11.93
N GLU A 73 -17.98 -6.75 12.62
CA GLU A 73 -19.12 -5.86 12.45
C GLU A 73 -18.79 -4.40 12.80
N SER A 74 -17.96 -4.17 13.83
CA SER A 74 -17.53 -2.81 14.19
C SER A 74 -16.62 -2.15 13.14
N THR A 75 -15.83 -2.92 12.39
CA THR A 75 -14.98 -2.40 11.31
C THR A 75 -15.75 -1.96 10.08
N ILE A 76 -16.88 -2.62 9.77
CA ILE A 76 -17.69 -2.33 8.57
C ILE A 76 -18.31 -0.92 8.66
N PHE A 77 -18.54 -0.40 9.87
CA PHE A 77 -19.04 0.98 10.07
C PHE A 77 -17.96 2.08 9.93
N LEU A 78 -16.68 1.74 9.79
CA LEU A 78 -15.61 2.72 9.55
C LEU A 78 -15.32 2.95 8.05
N GLU A 79 -15.95 2.19 7.15
CA GLU A 79 -15.84 2.39 5.69
C GLU A 79 -16.82 3.44 5.13
N ASP A 80 -17.71 4.00 5.97
CA ASP A 80 -18.78 4.94 5.58
C ASP A 80 -18.74 6.24 6.39
N ASN A 81 -17.61 6.97 6.34
CA ASN A 81 -17.54 8.36 6.77
C ASN A 81 -16.99 9.22 5.60
N PRO A 82 -17.76 10.21 5.09
CA PRO A 82 -17.37 11.01 3.92
C PRO A 82 -16.07 11.81 4.08
#